data_AF-A0A3Q7NDP1-F1
#
_entry.id   AF-A0A3Q7NDP1-F1
#
_cell.length_a   1.000
_cell.length_b   1.000
_cell.length_c   1.000
_cell.angle_alpha   90.00
_cell.angle_beta   90.00
_cell.angle_gamma   90.00
#
_symmetry.space_group_name_H-M   'P 1'
#
loop_
_entity.id
_entity.type
_entity.pdbx_description
1 polymer ?
#
loop_
_entity_poly.entity_id
_entity_poly.type
_entity_poly.pdbx_seq_one_letter_code
_entity_poly.pdbx_strand_id
1 'polypeptide(L)'
;MPSERCLSIQEMLTGQRLCHSESHNDSVLAALNQQRSDGILCDITLIAEEQKFHAHKAVLAACSDYFRAMFSLCMVESGADEVNLHGVTSLGLKQALEFAYTGQILLEPGVIQDVLAAGSHLQLLELLNLCSHYLIQELNSFNYLDLYRLADLFNLTLLEKAVIDFLVKHLSELLKSRPEDVLTLPYCLLQEVLKSDRLTSLSEEQIWQLAVRWLEHNCHYQYMDELLQYIRFGLMDVDTLHTVALSHPLVQASETATALVNEALEYHQSIYAQPVWQTRRTKPRFQSDTLYIIGGKKREVCKVKELRYFNPVDQENALIAAIANWSELAPMPVGRSHHCVAVMGDFLFVAGGEVEHASGRTCAVRTACRYDPRSNSWAEIAPMKNCREHFVLGAMDEYLYAAGGRNELRQVLPTVERYCPKKNKWTFVQSFDRSLSCHAGYVADGLLWISGGVTNTAQYQNRLMVYEPNQNKWISRSPMLQRRVYHSMAAVQRKLYVLGGNDLDYNNDRILVRHIDSYNIDTDQWTRCNFSLLTGQNESGVAVHNERIYLVGGYSIWTNEPLACIQVVDVSREGKEEVFYGPTLPFASNGIAACFLPAPYFTCPNLQTLQVPHHRIGTI
;
A
#
# COMPACT_ATOMS: atom_id res chain seq x y z
N MET A 1 -25.02 -31.03 26.06
CA MET A 1 -26.03 -30.30 25.26
C MET A 1 -25.37 -30.03 23.91
N PRO A 2 -25.81 -30.63 22.79
CA PRO A 2 -25.25 -30.26 21.50
C PRO A 2 -25.69 -28.82 21.17
N SER A 3 -24.78 -28.03 20.64
CA SER A 3 -25.03 -26.64 20.23
C SER A 3 -26.07 -26.59 19.10
N GLU A 4 -27.14 -25.82 19.31
CA GLU A 4 -28.15 -25.58 18.28
C GLU A 4 -27.53 -24.76 17.13
N ARG A 5 -27.21 -25.42 16.02
CA ARG A 5 -26.93 -24.73 14.75
C ARG A 5 -28.24 -24.34 14.09
N CYS A 6 -28.38 -23.07 13.72
CA CYS A 6 -29.46 -22.58 12.85
C CYS A 6 -29.45 -23.35 11.53
N LEU A 7 -30.56 -24.04 11.23
CA LEU A 7 -30.75 -24.78 9.99
C LEU A 7 -30.73 -23.84 8.79
N SER A 8 -30.04 -24.25 7.72
CA SER A 8 -30.04 -23.54 6.44
C SER A 8 -31.37 -23.77 5.71
N ILE A 9 -31.79 -22.81 4.87
CA ILE A 9 -33.06 -22.88 4.12
C ILE A 9 -33.12 -24.12 3.20
N GLN A 10 -31.98 -24.66 2.76
CA GLN A 10 -31.88 -25.90 1.99
C GLN A 10 -32.21 -27.17 2.80
N GLU A 11 -31.87 -27.21 4.10
CA GLU A 11 -32.16 -28.36 4.97
C GLU A 11 -33.65 -28.46 5.33
N MET A 12 -34.38 -27.34 5.30
CA MET A 12 -35.82 -27.32 5.54
C MET A 12 -36.66 -27.85 4.37
N LEU A 13 -36.17 -27.76 3.13
CA LEU A 13 -36.92 -28.14 1.92
C LEU A 13 -36.74 -29.61 1.52
N THR A 14 -35.67 -30.28 1.98
CA THR A 14 -35.31 -31.65 1.55
C THR A 14 -35.54 -32.73 2.61
N GLY A 15 -35.71 -32.34 3.88
CA GLY A 15 -35.89 -33.27 5.01
C GLY A 15 -34.61 -34.03 5.43
N GLN A 16 -33.47 -33.76 4.79
CA GLN A 16 -32.18 -34.34 5.14
C GLN A 16 -31.49 -33.48 6.19
N ARG A 17 -30.95 -34.10 7.26
CA ARG A 17 -30.15 -33.44 8.30
C ARG A 17 -28.75 -34.03 8.30
N LEU A 18 -27.74 -33.17 8.15
CA LEU A 18 -26.34 -33.55 8.26
C LEU A 18 -25.93 -33.53 9.74
N CYS A 19 -25.70 -34.70 10.33
CA CYS A 19 -25.19 -34.84 11.70
C CYS A 19 -23.67 -35.04 11.67
N HIS A 20 -22.91 -34.24 12.42
CA HIS A 20 -21.45 -34.34 12.53
C HIS A 20 -21.05 -34.67 13.97
N SER A 21 -20.11 -35.59 14.15
CA SER A 21 -19.53 -35.91 15.47
C SER A 21 -18.14 -35.28 15.57
N GLU A 22 -17.95 -34.39 16.54
CA GLU A 22 -16.68 -33.66 16.73
C GLU A 22 -15.55 -34.57 17.24
N SER A 23 -15.86 -35.67 17.95
CA SER A 23 -14.85 -36.54 18.58
C SER A 23 -14.53 -37.82 17.80
N HIS A 24 -15.24 -38.08 16.70
CA HIS A 24 -15.11 -39.35 15.98
C HIS A 24 -13.72 -39.52 15.37
N ASN A 25 -13.18 -38.47 14.74
CA ASN A 25 -11.87 -38.50 14.08
C ASN A 25 -10.75 -38.82 15.09
N ASP A 26 -10.73 -38.10 16.22
CA ASP A 26 -9.72 -38.28 17.27
C ASP A 26 -9.81 -39.69 17.89
N SER A 27 -11.03 -40.19 18.11
CA SER A 27 -11.24 -41.53 18.68
C SER A 27 -10.75 -42.63 17.75
N VAL A 28 -10.95 -42.49 16.43
CA VAL A 28 -10.48 -43.44 15.42
C VAL A 28 -8.94 -43.42 15.36
N LEU A 29 -8.34 -42.23 15.31
CA LEU A 29 -6.88 -42.12 15.22
C LEU A 29 -6.19 -42.64 16.50
N ALA A 30 -6.77 -42.36 17.68
CA ALA A 30 -6.30 -42.92 18.95
C ALA A 30 -6.38 -44.46 18.97
N ALA A 31 -7.47 -45.04 18.47
CA ALA A 31 -7.61 -46.49 18.37
C ALA A 31 -6.59 -47.11 17.41
N LEU A 32 -6.30 -46.47 16.26
CA LEU A 32 -5.26 -46.90 15.33
C LEU A 32 -3.86 -46.82 15.96
N ASN A 33 -3.59 -45.81 16.78
CA ASN A 33 -2.32 -45.69 17.50
C ASN A 33 -2.15 -46.77 18.57
N GLN A 34 -3.24 -47.13 19.26
CA GLN A 34 -3.25 -48.24 20.21
C GLN A 34 -2.97 -49.57 19.51
N GLN A 35 -3.65 -49.84 18.38
CA GLN A 35 -3.41 -51.03 17.56
C GLN A 35 -1.95 -51.12 17.11
N ARG A 36 -1.36 -49.99 16.67
CA ARG A 36 0.05 -49.91 16.30
C ARG A 36 0.97 -50.31 17.45
N SER A 37 0.70 -49.80 18.65
CA SER A 37 1.49 -50.07 19.86
C SER A 37 1.40 -51.54 20.29
N ASP A 38 0.24 -52.17 20.08
CA ASP A 38 0.00 -53.58 20.37
C ASP A 38 0.46 -54.52 19.23
N GLY A 39 0.93 -53.98 18.10
CA GLY A 39 1.32 -54.74 16.91
C GLY A 39 0.15 -55.39 16.16
N ILE A 40 -1.07 -54.91 16.40
CA ILE A 40 -2.31 -55.47 15.85
C ILE A 40 -2.59 -54.82 14.49
N LEU A 41 -2.84 -55.65 13.46
CA LEU A 41 -3.15 -55.22 12.08
C LEU A 41 -2.06 -54.41 11.37
N CYS A 42 -0.86 -54.29 11.95
CA CYS A 42 0.30 -53.70 11.28
C CYS A 42 0.70 -54.55 10.05
N ASP A 43 0.72 -53.94 8.88
CA ASP A 43 0.98 -54.55 7.58
C ASP A 43 2.30 -54.09 6.95
N ILE A 44 3.11 -53.34 7.72
CA ILE A 44 4.47 -52.94 7.34
C ILE A 44 5.36 -52.76 8.58
N THR A 45 6.64 -53.13 8.44
CA THR A 45 7.71 -52.80 9.39
C THR A 45 8.74 -51.91 8.73
N LEU A 46 8.90 -50.69 9.23
CA LEU A 46 9.90 -49.74 8.75
C LEU A 46 11.19 -49.90 9.56
N ILE A 47 12.34 -49.90 8.90
CA ILE A 47 13.65 -50.02 9.53
C ILE A 47 14.42 -48.72 9.29
N ALA A 48 14.92 -48.09 10.36
CA ALA A 48 15.82 -46.94 10.31
C ALA A 48 16.91 -47.11 11.36
N GLU A 49 18.18 -46.99 10.97
CA GLU A 49 19.35 -47.17 11.84
C GLU A 49 19.26 -48.41 12.75
N GLU A 50 18.90 -49.56 12.18
CA GLU A 50 18.74 -50.85 12.87
C GLU A 50 17.54 -50.96 13.83
N GLN A 51 16.75 -49.90 14.03
CA GLN A 51 15.50 -49.94 14.79
C GLN A 51 14.32 -50.29 13.90
N LYS A 52 13.43 -51.17 14.40
CA LYS A 52 12.21 -51.60 13.71
C LYS A 52 10.97 -50.89 14.26
N PHE A 53 10.13 -50.39 13.37
CA PHE A 53 8.88 -49.70 13.70
C PHE A 53 7.70 -50.32 12.95
N HIS A 54 6.72 -50.85 13.69
CA HIS A 54 5.49 -51.37 13.09
C HIS A 54 4.50 -50.23 12.79
N ALA A 55 3.83 -50.32 11.64
CA ALA A 55 2.85 -49.33 11.21
C ALA A 55 1.79 -49.94 10.26
N HIS A 56 0.78 -49.13 9.94
CA HIS A 56 -0.25 -49.40 8.94
C HIS A 56 0.01 -48.61 7.65
N LYS A 57 0.10 -49.29 6.50
CA LYS A 57 0.28 -48.69 5.17
C LYS A 57 -0.79 -47.64 4.88
N ALA A 58 -2.04 -47.90 5.27
CA ALA A 58 -3.17 -46.99 5.05
C ALA A 58 -3.00 -45.63 5.76
N VAL A 59 -2.53 -45.62 7.03
CA VAL A 59 -2.31 -44.38 7.77
C VAL A 59 -1.16 -43.58 7.16
N LEU A 60 -0.06 -44.27 6.85
CA LEU A 60 1.12 -43.64 6.25
C LEU A 60 0.82 -43.05 4.86
N ALA A 61 0.10 -43.78 4.00
CA ALA A 61 -0.32 -43.29 2.69
C ALA A 61 -1.33 -42.14 2.76
N ALA A 62 -2.09 -42.03 3.85
CA ALA A 62 -3.04 -40.94 4.05
C ALA A 62 -2.35 -39.62 4.42
N CYS A 63 -1.23 -39.67 5.17
CA CYS A 63 -0.53 -38.47 5.64
C CYS A 63 0.73 -38.10 4.84
N SER A 64 1.24 -38.99 3.99
CA SER A 64 2.49 -38.81 3.24
C SER A 64 2.37 -39.25 1.79
N ASP A 65 2.69 -38.35 0.88
CA ASP A 65 2.73 -38.63 -0.56
C ASP A 65 3.86 -39.61 -0.91
N TYR A 66 4.98 -39.59 -0.18
CA TYR A 66 6.08 -40.54 -0.32
C TYR A 66 5.58 -41.97 -0.05
N PHE A 67 4.93 -42.21 1.09
CA PHE A 67 4.40 -43.52 1.42
C PHE A 67 3.27 -43.93 0.49
N ARG A 68 2.41 -42.99 0.09
CA ARG A 68 1.35 -43.27 -0.90
C ARG A 68 1.94 -43.77 -2.22
N ALA A 69 2.99 -43.12 -2.72
CA ALA A 69 3.70 -43.52 -3.92
C ALA A 69 4.37 -44.89 -3.75
N MET A 70 5.09 -45.09 -2.63
CA MET A 70 5.79 -46.33 -2.32
C MET A 70 4.85 -47.55 -2.29
N PHE A 71 3.65 -47.40 -1.71
CA PHE A 71 2.69 -48.50 -1.59
C PHE A 71 1.79 -48.69 -2.82
N SER A 72 1.54 -47.65 -3.62
CA SER A 72 0.56 -47.70 -4.71
C SER A 72 1.14 -47.96 -6.11
N LEU A 73 2.42 -47.66 -6.35
CA LEU A 73 3.01 -47.63 -7.71
C LEU A 73 3.65 -48.95 -8.20
N CYS A 74 3.22 -50.11 -7.70
CA CYS A 74 3.79 -51.43 -8.08
C CYS A 74 5.33 -51.52 -7.94
N MET A 75 5.89 -50.84 -6.94
CA MET A 75 7.30 -50.97 -6.56
C MET A 75 7.54 -52.30 -5.81
N VAL A 76 8.79 -52.77 -5.68
CA VAL A 76 9.12 -54.02 -4.98
C VAL A 76 8.63 -53.98 -3.52
N GLU A 77 8.70 -52.80 -2.92
CA GLU A 77 8.28 -52.45 -1.58
C GLU A 77 6.77 -52.54 -1.36
N SER A 78 5.96 -52.52 -2.43
CA SER A 78 4.50 -52.65 -2.33
C SER A 78 4.08 -54.03 -1.80
N GLY A 79 4.87 -55.07 -2.12
CA GLY A 79 4.69 -56.45 -1.65
C GLY A 79 5.60 -56.85 -0.48
N ALA A 80 6.41 -55.93 0.06
CA ALA A 80 7.32 -56.22 1.16
C ALA A 80 6.66 -55.99 2.53
N ASP A 81 6.98 -56.86 3.48
CA ASP A 81 6.57 -56.75 4.89
C ASP A 81 7.58 -55.93 5.73
N GLU A 82 8.81 -55.79 5.25
CA GLU A 82 9.87 -54.96 5.85
C GLU A 82 10.48 -54.02 4.81
N VAL A 83 10.62 -52.73 5.14
CA VAL A 83 11.22 -51.71 4.27
C VAL A 83 12.31 -50.95 5.04
N ASN A 84 13.51 -50.89 4.47
CA ASN A 84 14.63 -50.13 5.03
C ASN A 84 14.62 -48.69 4.49
N LEU A 85 14.43 -47.72 5.37
CA LEU A 85 14.41 -46.31 5.03
C LEU A 85 15.83 -45.74 5.13
N HIS A 86 16.45 -45.55 3.97
CA HIS A 86 17.77 -44.93 3.90
C HIS A 86 17.67 -43.40 3.96
N GLY A 87 18.47 -42.79 4.85
CA GLY A 87 18.55 -41.33 4.98
C GLY A 87 17.61 -40.72 6.03
N VAL A 88 16.91 -41.55 6.82
CA VAL A 88 16.10 -41.12 7.96
C VAL A 88 16.68 -41.72 9.23
N THR A 89 16.85 -40.89 10.27
CA THR A 89 17.31 -41.36 11.57
C THR A 89 16.19 -42.06 12.32
N SER A 90 16.55 -42.99 13.21
CA SER A 90 15.59 -43.72 14.04
C SER A 90 14.74 -42.78 14.90
N LEU A 91 15.36 -41.71 15.40
CA LEU A 91 14.69 -40.66 16.17
C LEU A 91 13.70 -39.86 15.31
N GLY A 92 14.13 -39.39 14.14
CA GLY A 92 13.27 -38.64 13.23
C GLY A 92 12.07 -39.46 12.74
N LEU A 93 12.29 -40.74 12.41
CA LEU A 93 11.22 -41.65 12.01
C LEU A 93 10.23 -41.88 13.16
N LYS A 94 10.70 -42.06 14.39
CA LYS A 94 9.84 -42.23 15.56
C LYS A 94 8.88 -41.05 15.73
N GLN A 95 9.40 -39.82 15.65
CA GLN A 95 8.60 -38.59 15.78
C GLN A 95 7.62 -38.42 14.61
N ALA A 96 8.04 -38.72 13.39
CA ALA A 96 7.18 -38.69 12.21
C ALA A 96 6.00 -39.69 12.32
N LEU A 97 6.26 -40.89 12.84
CA LEU A 97 5.22 -41.89 13.09
C LEU A 97 4.30 -41.47 14.22
N GLU A 98 4.83 -40.93 15.32
CA GLU A 98 4.02 -40.42 16.41
C GLU A 98 3.08 -39.30 15.93
N PHE A 99 3.59 -38.38 15.11
CA PHE A 99 2.77 -37.36 14.45
C PHE A 99 1.69 -37.96 13.54
N ALA A 100 2.01 -38.94 12.70
CA ALA A 100 1.05 -39.56 11.79
C ALA A 100 -0.16 -40.19 12.50
N TYR A 101 0.02 -40.64 13.75
CA TYR A 101 -1.01 -41.31 14.56
C TYR A 101 -1.63 -40.45 15.66
N THR A 102 -1.12 -39.25 15.91
CA THR A 102 -1.63 -38.38 16.99
C THR A 102 -1.97 -36.97 16.52
N GLY A 103 -1.41 -36.53 15.38
CA GLY A 103 -1.43 -35.13 14.95
C GLY A 103 -0.60 -34.21 15.85
N GLN A 104 0.18 -34.76 16.79
CA GLN A 104 0.94 -34.01 17.79
C GLN A 104 2.43 -34.33 17.67
N ILE A 105 3.27 -33.35 18.00
CA ILE A 105 4.71 -33.52 18.10
C ILE A 105 5.26 -32.66 19.23
N LEU A 106 6.21 -33.23 19.98
CA LEU A 106 6.99 -32.50 20.97
C LEU A 106 8.32 -32.06 20.36
N LEU A 107 8.47 -30.76 20.12
CA LEU A 107 9.67 -30.20 19.50
C LEU A 107 10.64 -29.71 20.57
N GLU A 108 11.89 -30.18 20.47
CA GLU A 108 13.01 -29.76 21.31
C GLU A 108 14.20 -29.34 20.41
N PRO A 109 15.06 -28.39 20.84
CA PRO A 109 16.17 -27.91 20.03
C PRO A 109 17.15 -29.01 19.59
N GLY A 110 17.32 -30.06 20.41
CA GLY A 110 18.22 -31.17 20.08
C GLY A 110 17.66 -32.15 19.05
N VAL A 111 16.35 -32.13 18.78
CA VAL A 111 15.64 -33.13 17.97
C VAL A 111 15.12 -32.54 16.65
N ILE A 112 15.04 -31.22 16.55
CA ILE A 112 14.40 -30.53 15.41
C ILE A 112 15.03 -30.86 14.06
N GLN A 113 16.36 -31.03 13.99
CA GLN A 113 17.05 -31.32 12.72
C GLN A 113 16.71 -32.73 12.21
N ASP A 114 16.63 -33.72 13.10
CA ASP A 114 16.22 -35.09 12.76
C ASP A 114 14.75 -35.13 12.29
N VAL A 115 13.88 -34.38 12.95
CA VAL A 115 12.46 -34.27 12.60
C VAL A 115 12.28 -33.60 11.24
N LEU A 116 13.01 -32.51 10.97
CA LEU A 116 12.97 -31.82 9.69
C LEU A 116 13.49 -32.72 8.55
N ALA A 117 14.59 -33.46 8.79
CA ALA A 117 15.12 -34.41 7.83
C ALA A 117 14.12 -35.52 7.52
N ALA A 118 13.50 -36.11 8.55
CA ALA A 118 12.45 -37.12 8.38
C ALA A 118 11.21 -36.54 7.67
N GLY A 119 10.72 -35.37 8.09
CA GLY A 119 9.55 -34.73 7.51
C GLY A 119 9.74 -34.35 6.04
N SER A 120 10.94 -33.87 5.68
CA SER A 120 11.29 -33.55 4.28
C SER A 120 11.40 -34.81 3.43
N HIS A 121 12.16 -35.81 3.90
CA HIS A 121 12.34 -37.08 3.18
C HIS A 121 11.03 -37.84 2.98
N LEU A 122 10.18 -37.87 4.02
CA LEU A 122 8.89 -38.55 4.01
C LEU A 122 7.75 -37.68 3.49
N GLN A 123 8.02 -36.46 3.01
CA GLN A 123 7.02 -35.54 2.44
C GLN A 123 5.83 -35.26 3.38
N LEU A 124 6.08 -35.08 4.67
CA LEU A 124 5.08 -34.72 5.68
C LEU A 124 4.95 -33.19 5.78
N LEU A 125 4.19 -32.57 4.87
CA LEU A 125 4.10 -31.11 4.76
C LEU A 125 3.55 -30.42 6.03
N GLU A 126 2.52 -31.00 6.66
CA GLU A 126 1.95 -30.46 7.90
C GLU A 126 2.95 -30.50 9.07
N LEU A 127 3.78 -31.55 9.12
CA LEU A 127 4.85 -31.66 10.12
C LEU A 127 5.90 -30.56 9.91
N LEU A 128 6.32 -30.33 8.67
CA LEU A 128 7.26 -29.25 8.33
C LEU A 128 6.68 -27.87 8.63
N ASN A 129 5.37 -27.69 8.45
CA ASN A 129 4.66 -26.45 8.78
C ASN A 129 4.69 -26.18 10.29
N LEU A 130 4.41 -27.19 11.13
CA LEU A 130 4.51 -27.08 12.59
C LEU A 130 5.95 -26.77 13.04
N CYS A 131 6.94 -27.46 12.45
CA CYS A 131 8.36 -27.19 12.73
C CYS A 131 8.73 -25.74 12.36
N SER A 132 8.24 -25.24 11.23
CA SER A 132 8.47 -23.85 10.80
C SER A 132 7.90 -22.85 11.79
N HIS A 133 6.67 -23.05 12.29
CA HIS A 133 6.05 -22.17 13.28
C HIS A 133 6.84 -22.14 14.60
N TYR A 134 7.29 -23.30 15.07
CA TYR A 134 8.16 -23.40 16.25
C TYR A 134 9.47 -22.62 16.06
N LEU A 135 10.16 -22.80 14.93
CA LEU A 135 11.42 -22.11 14.63
C LEU A 135 11.23 -20.59 14.49
N ILE A 136 10.10 -20.14 13.96
CA ILE A 136 9.76 -18.71 13.87
C ILE A 136 9.60 -18.10 15.28
N GLN A 137 9.04 -18.83 16.24
CA GLN A 137 8.87 -18.34 17.62
C GLN A 137 10.21 -18.17 18.35
N GLU A 138 11.20 -19.01 18.02
CA GLU A 138 12.54 -18.95 18.61
C GLU A 138 13.50 -17.97 17.90
N LEU A 139 13.07 -17.34 16.80
CA LEU A 139 13.90 -16.43 16.00
C LEU A 139 14.39 -15.21 16.78
N ASN A 140 15.71 -15.00 16.80
CA ASN A 140 16.36 -13.91 17.52
C ASN A 140 17.68 -13.46 16.85
N SER A 141 18.33 -12.44 17.43
CA SER A 141 19.56 -11.83 16.89
C SER A 141 20.80 -12.74 16.93
N PHE A 142 20.73 -13.90 17.58
CA PHE A 142 21.83 -14.85 17.70
C PHE A 142 21.68 -16.05 16.76
N ASN A 143 20.45 -16.49 16.45
CA ASN A 143 20.20 -17.73 15.71
C ASN A 143 19.69 -17.54 14.28
N TYR A 144 19.38 -16.30 13.84
CA TYR A 144 18.76 -16.05 12.53
C TYR A 144 19.56 -16.63 11.34
N LEU A 145 20.89 -16.63 11.40
CA LEU A 145 21.76 -17.22 10.37
C LEU A 145 21.61 -18.75 10.29
N ASP A 146 21.61 -19.40 11.45
CA ASP A 146 21.47 -20.86 11.51
C ASP A 146 20.05 -21.30 11.13
N LEU A 147 19.04 -20.53 11.53
CA LEU A 147 17.66 -20.75 11.10
C LEU A 147 17.49 -20.54 9.59
N TYR A 148 18.18 -19.58 9.00
CA TYR A 148 18.18 -19.43 7.54
C TYR A 148 18.82 -20.62 6.84
N ARG A 149 19.96 -21.13 7.34
CA ARG A 149 20.60 -22.34 6.78
C ARG A 149 19.69 -23.56 6.87
N LEU A 150 18.93 -23.71 7.95
CA LEU A 150 17.91 -24.77 8.07
C LEU A 150 16.75 -24.55 7.09
N ALA A 151 16.30 -23.30 6.94
CA ALA A 151 15.24 -22.96 6.01
C ALA A 151 15.63 -23.28 4.56
N ASP A 152 16.85 -22.93 4.16
CA ASP A 152 17.40 -23.23 2.83
C ASP A 152 17.57 -24.74 2.62
N LEU A 153 18.17 -25.45 3.60
CA LEU A 153 18.41 -26.90 3.51
C LEU A 153 17.12 -27.72 3.34
N PHE A 154 16.04 -27.33 4.03
CA PHE A 154 14.76 -28.05 4.02
C PHE A 154 13.67 -27.35 3.20
N ASN A 155 14.01 -26.27 2.48
CA ASN A 155 13.11 -25.47 1.66
C ASN A 155 11.86 -24.95 2.42
N LEU A 156 12.07 -24.44 3.64
CA LEU A 156 11.04 -23.93 4.55
C LEU A 156 10.73 -22.46 4.25
N THR A 157 9.86 -22.21 3.26
CA THR A 157 9.57 -20.85 2.76
C THR A 157 8.97 -19.91 3.81
N LEU A 158 8.19 -20.44 4.78
CA LEU A 158 7.62 -19.63 5.87
C LEU A 158 8.71 -19.11 6.81
N LEU A 159 9.65 -19.97 7.18
CA LEU A 159 10.78 -19.62 8.05
C LEU A 159 11.74 -18.66 7.32
N GLU A 160 12.04 -18.93 6.05
CA GLU A 160 12.89 -18.06 5.23
C GLU A 160 12.34 -16.63 5.18
N LYS A 161 11.04 -16.48 4.88
CA LYS A 161 10.36 -15.18 4.89
C LYS A 161 10.43 -14.50 6.26
N ALA A 162 10.22 -15.24 7.34
CA ALA A 162 10.30 -14.70 8.69
C ALA A 162 11.71 -14.20 9.04
N VAL A 163 12.76 -14.91 8.60
CA VAL A 163 14.16 -14.45 8.77
C VAL A 163 14.43 -13.19 7.97
N ILE A 164 13.97 -13.12 6.71
CA ILE A 164 14.09 -11.90 5.89
C ILE A 164 13.38 -10.73 6.57
N ASP A 165 12.15 -10.93 7.05
CA ASP A 165 11.37 -9.89 7.74
C ASP A 165 12.03 -9.42 9.04
N PHE A 166 12.62 -10.35 9.80
CA PHE A 166 13.40 -10.04 10.98
C PHE A 166 14.64 -9.19 10.64
N LEU A 167 15.40 -9.59 9.63
CA LEU A 167 16.58 -8.83 9.18
C LEU A 167 16.21 -7.44 8.71
N VAL A 168 15.20 -7.31 7.84
CA VAL A 168 14.71 -6.03 7.34
C VAL A 168 14.37 -5.06 8.48
N LYS A 169 13.77 -5.57 9.56
CA LYS A 169 13.39 -4.78 10.74
C LYS A 169 14.58 -4.42 11.65
N HIS A 170 15.52 -5.35 11.86
CA HIS A 170 16.57 -5.23 12.87
C HIS A 170 17.98 -4.98 12.31
N LEU A 171 18.15 -4.80 10.99
CA LEU A 171 19.48 -4.66 10.35
C LEU A 171 20.34 -3.55 10.96
N SER A 172 19.75 -2.39 11.26
CA SER A 172 20.46 -1.26 11.89
C SER A 172 21.00 -1.58 13.29
N GLU A 173 20.25 -2.35 14.08
CA GLU A 173 20.67 -2.80 15.42
C GLU A 173 21.75 -3.88 15.30
N LEU A 174 21.62 -4.79 14.33
CA LEU A 174 22.60 -5.84 14.06
C LEU A 174 23.93 -5.26 13.59
N LEU A 175 23.93 -4.23 12.73
CA LEU A 175 25.15 -3.55 12.30
C LEU A 175 25.90 -2.87 13.45
N LYS A 176 25.17 -2.36 14.46
CA LYS A 176 25.78 -1.72 15.64
C LYS A 176 26.34 -2.75 16.63
N SER A 177 25.64 -3.87 16.81
CA SER A 177 25.98 -4.87 17.81
C SER A 177 26.98 -5.91 17.31
N ARG A 178 26.84 -6.35 16.05
CA ARG A 178 27.54 -7.49 15.44
C ARG A 178 27.81 -7.26 13.94
N PRO A 179 28.68 -6.32 13.58
CA PRO A 179 28.95 -6.02 12.18
C PRO A 179 29.53 -7.21 11.41
N GLU A 180 30.40 -8.01 12.03
CA GLU A 180 31.06 -9.16 11.39
C GLU A 180 30.05 -10.23 10.92
N ASP A 181 29.05 -10.56 11.74
CA ASP A 181 28.02 -11.53 11.37
C ASP A 181 27.25 -11.09 10.12
N VAL A 182 26.97 -9.79 10.00
CA VAL A 182 26.29 -9.21 8.83
C VAL A 182 27.16 -9.28 7.57
N LEU A 183 28.49 -9.19 7.69
CA LEU A 183 29.41 -9.35 6.56
C LEU A 183 29.51 -10.81 6.09
N THR A 184 29.07 -11.77 6.90
CA THR A 184 29.02 -13.20 6.55
C THR A 184 27.68 -13.67 5.95
N LEU A 185 26.72 -12.76 5.76
CA LEU A 185 25.41 -13.11 5.18
C LEU A 185 25.57 -13.79 3.80
N PRO A 186 24.81 -14.88 3.54
CA PRO A 186 24.71 -15.46 2.20
C PRO A 186 24.18 -14.44 1.18
N TYR A 187 24.67 -14.52 -0.06
CA TYR A 187 24.27 -13.60 -1.14
C TYR A 187 22.76 -13.56 -1.33
N CYS A 188 22.09 -14.72 -1.42
CA CYS A 188 20.64 -14.82 -1.61
C CYS A 188 19.86 -14.07 -0.52
N LEU A 189 20.27 -14.22 0.74
CA LEU A 189 19.64 -13.54 1.87
C LEU A 189 19.84 -12.03 1.82
N LEU A 190 21.07 -11.57 1.58
CA LEU A 190 21.37 -10.15 1.44
C LEU A 190 20.59 -9.52 0.28
N GLN A 191 20.53 -10.23 -0.86
CA GLN A 191 19.79 -9.82 -2.05
C GLN A 191 18.30 -9.60 -1.73
N GLU A 192 17.64 -10.53 -1.04
CA GLU A 192 16.23 -10.39 -0.68
C GLU A 192 15.98 -9.26 0.34
N VAL A 193 16.90 -9.06 1.29
CA VAL A 193 16.85 -7.92 2.22
C VAL A 193 16.95 -6.58 1.47
N LEU A 194 17.89 -6.47 0.52
CA LEU A 194 18.08 -5.25 -0.28
C LEU A 194 16.98 -5.02 -1.33
N LYS A 195 16.26 -6.05 -1.76
CA LYS A 195 15.06 -5.89 -2.61
C LYS A 195 13.88 -5.30 -1.84
N SER A 196 13.81 -5.50 -0.53
CA SER A 196 12.66 -5.13 0.30
C SER A 196 12.43 -3.62 0.38
N ASP A 197 11.19 -3.19 0.08
CA ASP A 197 10.70 -1.82 0.33
C ASP A 197 10.50 -1.53 1.83
N ARG A 198 10.48 -2.57 2.68
CA ARG A 198 10.32 -2.44 4.14
C ARG A 198 11.64 -2.15 4.87
N LEU A 199 12.78 -2.16 4.16
CA LEU A 199 14.09 -1.84 4.74
C LEU A 199 14.20 -0.33 5.00
N THR A 200 13.57 0.12 6.08
CA THR A 200 13.53 1.52 6.53
C THR A 200 14.53 1.81 7.65
N SER A 201 15.29 0.79 8.07
CA SER A 201 16.19 0.87 9.21
C SER A 201 17.51 1.60 8.90
N LEU A 202 17.84 1.77 7.61
CA LEU A 202 19.06 2.39 7.10
C LEU A 202 18.74 3.41 5.99
N SER A 203 19.57 4.44 5.86
CA SER A 203 19.56 5.32 4.68
C SER A 203 20.17 4.61 3.46
N GLU A 204 19.87 5.07 2.24
CA GLU A 204 20.48 4.48 1.04
C GLU A 204 22.01 4.64 1.00
N GLU A 205 22.54 5.70 1.60
CA GLU A 205 23.98 5.84 1.78
C GLU A 205 24.56 4.75 2.69
N GLN A 206 23.88 4.44 3.80
CA GLN A 206 24.30 3.35 4.70
C GLN A 206 24.16 1.98 4.05
N ILE A 207 23.11 1.77 3.24
CA ILE A 207 22.91 0.56 2.45
C ILE A 207 24.04 0.39 1.43
N TRP A 208 24.44 1.48 0.76
CA TRP A 208 25.60 1.50 -0.14
C TRP A 208 26.89 1.13 0.59
N GLN A 209 27.16 1.76 1.73
CA GLN A 209 28.34 1.45 2.54
C GLN A 209 28.37 -0.01 3.00
N LEU A 210 27.21 -0.57 3.38
CA LEU A 210 27.08 -1.98 3.74
C LEU A 210 27.42 -2.90 2.56
N ALA A 211 26.83 -2.64 1.39
CA ALA A 211 27.04 -3.45 0.20
C ALA A 211 28.52 -3.48 -0.22
N VAL A 212 29.19 -2.32 -0.20
CA VAL A 212 30.62 -2.22 -0.48
C VAL A 212 31.44 -3.05 0.53
N ARG A 213 31.21 -2.87 1.83
CA ARG A 213 31.96 -3.62 2.86
C ARG A 213 31.77 -5.13 2.73
N TRP A 214 30.55 -5.58 2.38
CA TRP A 214 30.27 -6.99 2.16
C TRP A 214 31.01 -7.54 0.93
N LEU A 215 31.08 -6.77 -0.17
CA LEU A 215 31.85 -7.14 -1.36
C LEU A 215 33.35 -7.23 -1.07
N GLU A 216 33.90 -6.28 -0.31
CA GLU A 216 35.32 -6.22 0.03
C GLU A 216 35.75 -7.31 1.02
N HIS A 217 34.92 -7.65 2.02
CA HIS A 217 35.26 -8.58 3.10
C HIS A 217 35.70 -9.97 2.60
N ASN A 218 34.99 -10.52 1.60
CA ASN A 218 35.24 -11.86 1.05
C ASN A 218 35.60 -11.83 -0.44
N CYS A 219 35.89 -10.65 -1.01
CA CYS A 219 36.17 -10.46 -2.43
C CYS A 219 35.06 -11.01 -3.35
N HIS A 220 33.79 -10.79 -2.98
CA HIS A 220 32.59 -11.29 -3.68
C HIS A 220 32.24 -10.49 -4.95
N TYR A 221 33.25 -10.02 -5.70
CA TYR A 221 33.07 -9.11 -6.83
C TYR A 221 32.23 -9.70 -7.98
N GLN A 222 32.05 -11.01 -8.04
CA GLN A 222 31.15 -11.67 -8.99
C GLN A 222 29.69 -11.23 -8.85
N TYR A 223 29.26 -10.81 -7.66
CA TYR A 223 27.89 -10.36 -7.39
C TYR A 223 27.73 -8.84 -7.45
N MET A 224 28.80 -8.09 -7.76
CA MET A 224 28.83 -6.64 -7.66
C MET A 224 27.72 -6.00 -8.51
N ASP A 225 27.67 -6.28 -9.81
CA ASP A 225 26.74 -5.62 -10.72
C ASP A 225 25.27 -5.92 -10.38
N GLU A 226 24.96 -7.10 -9.86
CA GLU A 226 23.61 -7.46 -9.42
C GLU A 226 23.25 -6.77 -8.10
N LEU A 227 24.16 -6.79 -7.12
CA LEU A 227 23.93 -6.21 -5.80
C LEU A 227 23.70 -4.70 -5.87
N LEU A 228 24.49 -4.01 -6.69
CA LEU A 228 24.42 -2.56 -6.84
C LEU A 228 23.11 -2.08 -7.46
N GLN A 229 22.43 -2.91 -8.28
CA GLN A 229 21.12 -2.57 -8.85
C GLN A 229 20.01 -2.45 -7.81
N TYR A 230 20.17 -3.06 -6.64
CA TYR A 230 19.21 -2.99 -5.55
C TYR A 230 19.36 -1.73 -4.69
N ILE A 231 20.43 -0.95 -4.89
CA ILE A 231 20.68 0.31 -4.19
C ILE A 231 19.97 1.44 -4.93
N ARG A 232 19.27 2.30 -4.17
CA ARG A 232 18.44 3.37 -4.74
C ARG A 232 19.22 4.69 -4.75
N PHE A 233 20.23 4.77 -5.61
CA PHE A 233 21.09 5.96 -5.73
C PHE A 233 20.30 7.27 -5.92
N GLY A 234 19.14 7.24 -6.59
CA GLY A 234 18.28 8.42 -6.78
C GLY A 234 17.58 8.96 -5.50
N LEU A 235 17.84 8.35 -4.35
CA LEU A 235 17.42 8.81 -3.01
C LEU A 235 18.60 9.27 -2.15
N MET A 236 19.84 9.17 -2.65
CA MET A 236 21.02 9.70 -1.97
C MET A 236 21.14 11.21 -2.22
N ASP A 237 21.86 11.91 -1.35
CA ASP A 237 22.16 13.32 -1.59
C ASP A 237 23.13 13.51 -2.76
N VAL A 238 22.99 14.62 -3.48
CA VAL A 238 23.78 14.92 -4.68
C VAL A 238 25.28 15.04 -4.36
N ASP A 239 25.63 15.60 -3.20
CA ASP A 239 27.03 15.74 -2.78
C ASP A 239 27.64 14.36 -2.48
N THR A 240 26.86 13.46 -1.86
CA THR A 240 27.24 12.07 -1.64
C THR A 240 27.42 11.34 -2.97
N LEU A 241 26.51 11.50 -3.93
CA LEU A 241 26.63 10.89 -5.26
C LEU A 241 27.88 11.35 -6.01
N HIS A 242 28.18 12.66 -5.97
CA HIS A 242 29.42 13.18 -6.55
C HIS A 242 30.67 12.59 -5.89
N THR A 243 30.64 12.45 -4.55
CA THR A 243 31.74 11.83 -3.81
C THR A 243 31.92 10.37 -4.24
N VAL A 244 30.85 9.57 -4.26
CA VAL A 244 30.88 8.16 -4.68
C VAL A 244 31.39 8.00 -6.11
N ALA A 245 30.94 8.85 -7.04
CA ALA A 245 31.39 8.83 -8.43
C ALA A 245 32.89 9.13 -8.59
N LEU A 246 33.44 10.06 -7.79
CA LEU A 246 34.80 10.55 -7.94
C LEU A 246 35.83 9.78 -7.10
N SER A 247 35.44 9.22 -5.96
CA SER A 247 36.41 8.69 -4.98
C SER A 247 36.42 7.18 -4.84
N HIS A 248 35.37 6.47 -5.25
CA HIS A 248 35.24 5.05 -4.91
C HIS A 248 35.83 4.13 -6.01
N PRO A 249 36.87 3.31 -5.72
CA PRO A 249 37.52 2.48 -6.74
C PRO A 249 36.58 1.49 -7.44
N LEU A 250 35.64 0.89 -6.69
CA LEU A 250 34.66 -0.07 -7.27
C LEU A 250 33.74 0.57 -8.32
N VAL A 251 33.35 1.84 -8.11
CA VAL A 251 32.49 2.55 -9.07
C VAL A 251 33.29 2.91 -10.31
N GLN A 252 34.53 3.36 -10.13
CA GLN A 252 35.43 3.70 -11.24
C GLN A 252 35.82 2.48 -12.09
N ALA A 253 35.86 1.29 -11.49
CA ALA A 253 36.20 0.05 -12.17
C ALA A 253 35.02 -0.59 -12.92
N SER A 254 33.77 -0.33 -12.51
CA SER A 254 32.56 -0.91 -13.12
C SER A 254 31.79 0.10 -13.95
N GLU A 255 31.61 -0.21 -15.24
CA GLU A 255 30.75 0.57 -16.14
C GLU A 255 29.30 0.58 -15.65
N THR A 256 28.81 -0.55 -15.12
CA THR A 256 27.46 -0.69 -14.58
C THR A 256 27.24 0.24 -13.39
N ALA A 257 28.17 0.23 -12.43
CA ALA A 257 28.09 1.10 -11.25
C ALA A 257 28.13 2.59 -11.63
N THR A 258 29.01 2.95 -12.57
CA THR A 258 29.09 4.31 -13.11
C THR A 258 27.78 4.74 -13.79
N ALA A 259 27.15 3.84 -14.56
CA ALA A 259 25.87 4.10 -15.19
C ALA A 259 24.75 4.35 -14.17
N LEU A 260 24.70 3.57 -13.08
CA LEU A 260 23.72 3.74 -11.99
C LEU A 260 23.84 5.09 -11.30
N VAL A 261 25.06 5.54 -11.02
CA VAL A 261 25.30 6.84 -10.38
C VAL A 261 24.97 8.00 -11.33
N ASN A 262 25.35 7.88 -12.61
CA ASN A 262 25.03 8.88 -13.62
C ASN A 262 23.51 9.01 -13.86
N GLU A 263 22.79 7.89 -13.86
CA GLU A 263 21.32 7.87 -13.92
C GLU A 263 20.72 8.64 -12.73
N ALA A 264 21.23 8.42 -11.51
CA ALA A 264 20.78 9.16 -10.34
C ALA A 264 21.06 10.67 -10.46
N LEU A 265 22.24 11.06 -10.93
CA LEU A 265 22.59 12.46 -11.16
C LEU A 265 21.68 13.13 -12.21
N GLU A 266 21.39 12.45 -13.32
CA GLU A 266 20.46 12.95 -14.35
C GLU A 266 19.04 13.12 -13.77
N TYR A 267 18.61 12.17 -12.94
CA TYR A 267 17.34 12.23 -12.23
C TYR A 267 17.25 13.43 -11.27
N HIS A 268 18.32 13.78 -10.57
CA HIS A 268 18.38 14.98 -9.71
C HIS A 268 18.41 16.29 -10.50
N GLN A 269 19.08 16.33 -11.66
CA GLN A 269 19.09 17.49 -12.55
C GLN A 269 17.70 17.77 -13.15
N SER A 270 16.93 16.71 -13.43
CA SER A 270 15.63 16.80 -14.10
C SER A 270 14.46 16.91 -13.12
N ILE A 271 14.54 17.88 -12.20
CA ILE A 271 13.56 18.16 -11.12
C ILE A 271 12.11 17.97 -11.60
N TYR A 272 11.70 18.63 -12.68
CA TYR A 272 10.31 18.60 -13.15
C TYR A 272 9.89 17.26 -13.76
N ALA A 273 10.83 16.46 -14.29
CA ALA A 273 10.55 15.19 -14.94
C ALA A 273 10.57 13.99 -13.98
N GLN A 274 11.12 14.15 -12.77
CA GLN A 274 11.14 13.10 -11.74
C GLN A 274 9.81 12.34 -11.54
N PRO A 275 8.63 12.98 -11.53
CA PRO A 275 7.35 12.29 -11.34
C PRO A 275 7.02 11.26 -12.42
N VAL A 276 7.56 11.43 -13.64
CA VAL A 276 7.35 10.51 -14.76
C VAL A 276 8.53 9.56 -14.99
N TRP A 277 9.61 9.73 -14.22
CA TRP A 277 10.82 8.90 -14.26
C TRP A 277 10.93 7.98 -13.04
N GLN A 278 9.80 7.69 -12.37
CA GLN A 278 9.81 6.77 -11.24
C GLN A 278 10.17 5.35 -11.66
N THR A 279 11.16 4.80 -10.98
CA THR A 279 11.55 3.38 -11.05
C THR A 279 11.67 2.81 -9.64
N ARG A 280 11.90 1.50 -9.52
CA ARG A 280 12.23 0.88 -8.22
C ARG A 280 13.46 1.53 -7.53
N ARG A 281 14.35 2.16 -8.30
CA ARG A 281 15.58 2.80 -7.83
C ARG A 281 15.40 4.26 -7.40
N THR A 282 14.23 4.86 -7.63
CA THR A 282 13.92 6.24 -7.22
C THR A 282 12.77 6.33 -6.22
N LYS A 283 12.06 5.21 -6.02
CA LYS A 283 10.95 5.09 -5.07
C LYS A 283 11.49 4.87 -3.65
N PRO A 284 11.04 5.63 -2.65
CA PRO A 284 11.41 5.43 -1.24
C PRO A 284 11.19 4.02 -0.71
N ARG A 285 12.11 3.54 0.14
CA ARG A 285 11.89 2.35 0.99
C ARG A 285 10.97 2.73 2.13
N PHE A 286 9.67 2.68 1.88
CA PHE A 286 8.58 2.59 2.84
C PHE A 286 7.30 2.85 2.04
N GLN A 287 6.33 1.94 2.09
CA GLN A 287 5.08 2.12 1.37
C GLN A 287 3.89 1.85 2.30
N SER A 288 3.71 2.76 3.25
CA SER A 288 2.39 2.97 3.86
C SER A 288 1.81 4.22 3.21
N ASP A 289 0.64 4.12 2.60
CA ASP A 289 -0.06 5.32 2.13
C ASP A 289 -0.67 6.03 3.33
N THR A 290 -0.48 7.34 3.40
CA THR A 290 -1.04 8.18 4.46
C THR A 290 -1.92 9.25 3.85
N LEU A 291 -2.92 9.69 4.61
CA LEU A 291 -3.84 10.73 4.19
C LEU A 291 -3.16 12.09 4.39
N TYR A 292 -2.96 12.83 3.31
CA TYR A 292 -2.48 14.21 3.34
C TYR A 292 -3.65 15.17 3.19
N ILE A 293 -3.62 16.25 3.97
CA ILE A 293 -4.55 17.37 3.87
C ILE A 293 -3.77 18.66 3.59
N ILE A 294 -4.27 19.46 2.66
CA ILE A 294 -3.55 20.61 2.12
C ILE A 294 -4.45 21.84 2.05
N GLY A 295 -3.99 22.92 2.67
CA GLY A 295 -4.57 24.25 2.56
C GLY A 295 -6.04 24.35 3.03
N GLY A 296 -6.83 25.14 2.31
CA GLY A 296 -8.21 25.45 2.67
C GLY A 296 -8.36 26.80 3.38
N LYS A 297 -9.51 27.02 3.98
CA LYS A 297 -9.89 28.27 4.64
C LYS A 297 -10.35 28.00 6.07
N LYS A 298 -9.72 28.66 7.05
CA LYS A 298 -10.17 28.71 8.44
C LYS A 298 -11.05 29.95 8.65
N ARG A 299 -11.83 29.99 9.73
CA ARG A 299 -12.63 31.17 10.08
C ARG A 299 -11.76 32.37 10.46
N GLU A 300 -10.69 32.11 11.22
CA GLU A 300 -9.75 33.13 11.72
C GLU A 300 -8.63 33.45 10.73
N VAL A 301 -8.23 32.46 9.93
CA VAL A 301 -7.17 32.59 8.91
C VAL A 301 -7.77 32.37 7.54
N CYS A 302 -7.75 33.41 6.71
CA CYS A 302 -8.40 33.40 5.41
C CYS A 302 -7.94 32.27 4.49
N LYS A 303 -6.66 31.87 4.51
CA LYS A 303 -6.11 30.78 3.69
C LYS A 303 -4.94 30.07 4.38
N VAL A 304 -4.95 28.73 4.37
CA VAL A 304 -3.99 27.88 5.11
C VAL A 304 -2.82 27.47 4.20
N LYS A 305 -1.60 27.46 4.75
CA LYS A 305 -0.38 26.95 4.10
C LYS A 305 -0.02 25.53 4.51
N GLU A 306 -0.54 25.09 5.65
CA GLU A 306 -0.17 23.83 6.30
C GLU A 306 -0.42 22.64 5.37
N LEU A 307 0.60 21.78 5.31
CA LEU A 307 0.54 20.43 4.76
C LEU A 307 0.61 19.50 5.97
N ARG A 308 -0.43 18.69 6.19
CA ARG A 308 -0.48 17.73 7.30
C ARG A 308 -0.78 16.35 6.79
N TYR A 309 -0.29 15.33 7.49
CA TYR A 309 -0.61 13.95 7.17
C TYR A 309 -1.05 13.17 8.41
N PHE A 310 -1.76 12.07 8.15
CA PHE A 310 -2.25 11.13 9.12
C PHE A 310 -2.18 9.71 8.54
N ASN A 311 -1.63 8.76 9.29
CA ASN A 311 -1.58 7.36 8.87
C ASN A 311 -2.84 6.61 9.36
N PRO A 312 -3.73 6.14 8.45
CA PRO A 312 -4.92 5.42 8.86
C PRO A 312 -4.65 4.01 9.42
N VAL A 313 -3.51 3.39 9.09
CA VAL A 313 -3.17 2.03 9.54
C VAL A 313 -2.93 1.98 11.05
N ASP A 314 -2.50 3.08 11.66
CA ASP A 314 -2.26 3.16 13.11
C ASP A 314 -3.55 2.96 13.93
N GLN A 315 -4.74 3.09 13.33
CA GLN A 315 -6.01 2.91 14.03
C GLN A 315 -6.41 1.46 14.31
N GLU A 316 -5.99 0.47 13.51
CA GLU A 316 -6.27 -0.94 13.84
C GLU A 316 -5.60 -1.34 15.16
N ASN A 317 -4.51 -0.65 15.53
CA ASN A 317 -3.81 -0.80 16.81
C ASN A 317 -4.22 0.25 17.88
N ALA A 318 -4.97 1.30 17.51
CA ALA A 318 -5.22 2.48 18.36
C ALA A 318 -6.71 2.79 18.56
N LEU A 319 -7.51 1.79 18.94
CA LEU A 319 -8.89 1.95 19.45
C LEU A 319 -9.00 2.79 20.76
N ILE A 320 -7.95 3.51 21.17
CA ILE A 320 -7.87 4.22 22.47
C ILE A 320 -7.59 5.73 22.36
N ALA A 321 -7.18 6.28 21.21
CA ALA A 321 -6.90 7.72 21.10
C ALA A 321 -8.00 8.48 20.34
N ALA A 322 -8.89 9.15 21.08
CA ALA A 322 -9.93 10.05 20.55
C ALA A 322 -9.38 11.32 19.84
N ILE A 323 -8.05 11.44 19.69
CA ILE A 323 -7.35 12.54 19.03
C ILE A 323 -6.34 11.92 18.06
N ALA A 324 -6.55 12.10 16.77
CA ALA A 324 -5.58 11.72 15.76
C ALA A 324 -4.34 12.62 15.86
N ASN A 325 -3.15 12.01 15.90
CA ASN A 325 -1.89 12.72 15.86
C ASN A 325 -1.58 13.11 14.41
N TRP A 326 -2.11 14.26 13.99
CA TRP A 326 -1.71 14.90 12.74
C TRP A 326 -0.30 15.45 12.85
N SER A 327 0.55 15.11 11.88
CA SER A 327 1.92 15.64 11.80
C SER A 327 2.02 16.68 10.69
N GLU A 328 2.85 17.70 10.91
CA GLU A 328 3.07 18.78 9.95
C GLU A 328 4.30 18.52 9.08
N LEU A 329 4.20 18.95 7.83
CA LEU A 329 5.25 18.90 6.82
C LEU A 329 5.61 20.32 6.38
N ALA A 330 6.59 20.46 5.49
CA ALA A 330 6.95 21.76 4.96
C ALA A 330 5.70 22.46 4.38
N PRO A 331 5.38 23.69 4.83
CA PRO A 331 4.16 24.37 4.40
C PRO A 331 4.28 24.81 2.94
N MET A 332 3.13 24.93 2.26
CA MET A 332 3.08 25.52 0.93
C MET A 332 3.69 26.93 0.93
N PRO A 333 4.35 27.36 -0.17
CA PRO A 333 4.90 28.72 -0.28
C PRO A 333 3.83 29.81 -0.04
N VAL A 334 2.63 29.59 -0.59
CA VAL A 334 1.51 30.53 -0.54
C VAL A 334 0.24 29.79 -0.08
N GLY A 335 -0.46 30.40 0.88
CA GLY A 335 -1.69 29.84 1.44
C GLY A 335 -2.83 29.98 0.45
N ARG A 336 -3.60 28.91 0.25
CA ARG A 336 -4.67 28.88 -0.75
C ARG A 336 -5.81 27.94 -0.36
N SER A 337 -7.00 28.20 -0.91
CA SER A 337 -8.17 27.31 -0.83
C SER A 337 -8.77 27.11 -2.23
N HIS A 338 -9.67 26.14 -2.38
CA HIS A 338 -10.30 25.82 -3.68
C HIS A 338 -9.29 25.53 -4.80
N HIS A 339 -8.06 25.20 -4.41
CA HIS A 339 -7.04 24.66 -5.28
C HIS A 339 -7.33 23.17 -5.48
N CYS A 340 -6.75 22.62 -6.53
CA CYS A 340 -6.87 21.19 -6.79
C CYS A 340 -5.52 20.52 -6.59
N VAL A 341 -5.58 19.26 -6.17
CA VAL A 341 -4.41 18.42 -6.00
C VAL A 341 -4.47 17.22 -6.92
N ALA A 342 -3.31 16.73 -7.34
CA ALA A 342 -3.15 15.50 -8.07
C ALA A 342 -1.84 14.83 -7.63
N VAL A 343 -1.83 13.49 -7.67
CA VAL A 343 -0.65 12.70 -7.34
C VAL A 343 -0.13 12.07 -8.64
N MET A 344 1.17 12.18 -8.87
CA MET A 344 1.85 11.55 -10.01
C MET A 344 3.24 11.13 -9.58
N GLY A 345 3.57 9.85 -9.74
CA GLY A 345 4.87 9.28 -9.38
C GLY A 345 5.27 9.55 -7.93
N ASP A 346 4.32 9.45 -7.00
CA ASP A 346 4.51 9.75 -5.57
C ASP A 346 4.86 11.22 -5.25
N PHE A 347 4.65 12.15 -6.19
CA PHE A 347 4.70 13.59 -5.93
C PHE A 347 3.30 14.17 -5.86
N LEU A 348 3.14 15.13 -4.94
CA LEU A 348 1.93 15.92 -4.82
C LEU A 348 2.03 17.17 -5.69
N PHE A 349 1.04 17.41 -6.54
CA PHE A 349 0.89 18.66 -7.27
C PHE A 349 -0.26 19.47 -6.69
N VAL A 350 -0.04 20.78 -6.57
CA VAL A 350 -1.03 21.77 -6.16
C VAL A 350 -1.14 22.80 -7.26
N ALA A 351 -2.34 23.04 -7.79
CA ALA A 351 -2.58 24.01 -8.85
C ALA A 351 -3.76 24.95 -8.54
N GLY A 352 -3.61 26.21 -8.95
CA GLY A 352 -4.68 27.19 -8.91
C GLY A 352 -5.23 27.47 -7.50
N GLY A 353 -6.53 27.72 -7.43
CA GLY A 353 -7.25 28.10 -6.23
C GLY A 353 -7.28 29.61 -6.01
N GLU A 354 -7.71 29.99 -4.82
CA GLU A 354 -7.81 31.36 -4.37
C GLU A 354 -6.65 31.74 -3.46
N VAL A 355 -6.05 32.89 -3.74
CA VAL A 355 -5.04 33.52 -2.88
C VAL A 355 -5.55 34.91 -2.46
N GLU A 356 -5.25 35.30 -1.23
CA GLU A 356 -5.49 36.65 -0.75
C GLU A 356 -4.31 37.56 -1.05
N HIS A 357 -4.59 38.69 -1.71
CA HIS A 357 -3.60 39.73 -1.97
C HIS A 357 -3.46 40.69 -0.78
N ALA A 358 -2.36 41.43 -0.74
CA ALA A 358 -2.12 42.48 0.27
C ALA A 358 -3.25 43.52 0.37
N SER A 359 -4.09 43.67 -0.67
CA SER A 359 -5.27 44.52 -0.66
C SER A 359 -6.49 43.91 0.06
N GLY A 360 -6.37 42.73 0.67
CA GLY A 360 -7.48 41.95 1.26
C GLY A 360 -8.46 41.34 0.24
N ARG A 361 -8.16 41.45 -1.07
CA ARG A 361 -8.99 40.85 -2.13
C ARG A 361 -8.52 39.44 -2.42
N THR A 362 -9.46 38.51 -2.51
CA THR A 362 -9.20 37.15 -2.99
C THR A 362 -9.36 37.10 -4.51
N CYS A 363 -8.46 36.39 -5.18
CA CYS A 363 -8.61 36.10 -6.60
C CYS A 363 -8.10 34.70 -6.95
N ALA A 364 -8.66 34.15 -8.04
CA ALA A 364 -8.17 32.92 -8.63
C ALA A 364 -6.74 33.13 -9.15
N VAL A 365 -5.88 32.13 -8.94
CA VAL A 365 -4.49 32.17 -9.42
C VAL A 365 -4.21 31.08 -10.46
N ARG A 366 -3.13 31.28 -11.22
CA ARG A 366 -2.59 30.30 -12.17
C ARG A 366 -1.36 29.55 -11.68
N THR A 367 -0.85 29.91 -10.50
CA THR A 367 0.39 29.34 -9.95
C THR A 367 0.17 27.89 -9.54
N ALA A 368 1.21 27.08 -9.73
CA ALA A 368 1.24 25.69 -9.33
C ALA A 368 2.60 25.33 -8.75
N CYS A 369 2.61 24.39 -7.83
CA CYS A 369 3.81 23.86 -7.20
C CYS A 369 3.66 22.35 -7.01
N ARG A 370 4.79 21.66 -6.87
CA ARG A 370 4.79 20.26 -6.44
C ARG A 370 5.54 20.12 -5.13
N TYR A 371 5.13 19.14 -4.34
CA TYR A 371 5.79 18.73 -3.12
C TYR A 371 6.46 17.37 -3.33
N ASP A 372 7.71 17.30 -2.88
CA ASP A 372 8.50 16.09 -2.85
C ASP A 372 8.50 15.52 -1.41
N PRO A 373 7.80 14.38 -1.16
CA PRO A 373 7.76 13.77 0.17
C PRO A 373 9.11 13.18 0.60
N ARG A 374 10.09 13.09 -0.30
CA ARG A 374 11.41 12.50 -0.04
C ARG A 374 12.34 13.50 0.63
N SER A 375 12.32 14.75 0.16
CA SER A 375 13.12 15.87 0.68
C SER A 375 12.31 16.83 1.55
N ASN A 376 11.02 16.58 1.77
CA ASN A 376 10.11 17.49 2.47
C ASN A 376 10.13 18.91 1.89
N SER A 377 10.14 19.06 0.57
CA SER A 377 10.34 20.37 -0.05
C SER A 377 9.38 20.64 -1.19
N TRP A 378 9.15 21.93 -1.45
CA TRP A 378 8.29 22.41 -2.52
C TRP A 378 9.13 22.97 -3.67
N ALA A 379 8.69 22.71 -4.89
CA ALA A 379 9.22 23.34 -6.10
C ALA A 379 8.09 24.01 -6.88
N GLU A 380 8.29 25.26 -7.30
CA GLU A 380 7.39 25.91 -8.24
C GLU A 380 7.50 25.25 -9.62
N ILE A 381 6.35 25.03 -10.26
CA ILE A 381 6.27 24.58 -11.65
C ILE A 381 5.70 25.70 -12.51
N ALA A 382 5.76 25.53 -13.83
CA ALA A 382 5.22 26.51 -14.75
C ALA A 382 3.74 26.81 -14.43
N PRO A 383 3.33 28.09 -14.46
CA PRO A 383 1.95 28.46 -14.21
C PRO A 383 1.05 27.99 -15.35
N MET A 384 -0.21 27.70 -15.02
CA MET A 384 -1.27 27.54 -16.01
C MET A 384 -1.40 28.81 -16.87
N LYS A 385 -1.99 28.70 -18.06
CA LYS A 385 -2.27 29.83 -18.93
C LYS A 385 -3.39 30.69 -18.36
N ASN A 386 -4.45 30.05 -17.84
CA ASN A 386 -5.56 30.73 -17.17
C ASN A 386 -5.47 30.58 -15.65
N CYS A 387 -5.92 31.60 -14.91
CA CYS A 387 -6.19 31.45 -13.48
C CYS A 387 -7.44 30.58 -13.28
N ARG A 388 -7.43 29.72 -12.26
CA ARG A 388 -8.51 28.77 -12.02
C ARG A 388 -8.78 28.57 -10.53
N GLU A 389 -10.04 28.67 -10.14
CA GLU A 389 -10.61 28.15 -8.89
C GLU A 389 -11.84 27.29 -9.21
N HIS A 390 -12.23 26.39 -8.30
CA HIS A 390 -13.38 25.48 -8.47
C HIS A 390 -13.37 24.72 -9.81
N PHE A 391 -12.18 24.24 -10.18
CA PHE A 391 -11.92 23.44 -11.36
C PHE A 391 -11.63 22.00 -10.94
N VAL A 392 -11.27 21.13 -11.89
CA VAL A 392 -10.77 19.78 -11.60
C VAL A 392 -9.35 19.64 -12.10
N LEU A 393 -8.48 19.03 -11.28
CA LEU A 393 -7.14 18.59 -11.66
C LEU A 393 -7.09 17.06 -11.62
N GLY A 394 -6.64 16.43 -12.69
CA GLY A 394 -6.43 14.97 -12.75
C GLY A 394 -5.07 14.62 -13.32
N ALA A 395 -4.42 13.61 -12.76
CA ALA A 395 -3.22 13.00 -13.34
C ALA A 395 -3.63 11.81 -14.21
N MET A 396 -3.30 11.85 -15.50
CA MET A 396 -3.53 10.76 -16.44
C MET A 396 -2.26 10.54 -17.25
N ASP A 397 -1.79 9.30 -17.30
CA ASP A 397 -0.50 8.93 -17.88
C ASP A 397 0.64 9.80 -17.30
N GLU A 398 1.42 10.44 -18.19
CA GLU A 398 2.53 11.32 -17.83
C GLU A 398 2.13 12.81 -17.73
N TYR A 399 0.83 13.14 -17.63
CA TYR A 399 0.35 14.52 -17.71
C TYR A 399 -0.67 14.87 -16.61
N LEU A 400 -0.73 16.17 -16.27
CA LEU A 400 -1.83 16.72 -15.47
C LEU A 400 -2.81 17.46 -16.37
N TYR A 401 -4.10 17.38 -16.05
CA TYR A 401 -5.18 18.03 -16.80
C TYR A 401 -5.99 18.92 -15.86
N ALA A 402 -6.06 20.21 -16.16
CA ALA A 402 -6.85 21.19 -15.45
C ALA A 402 -8.08 21.58 -16.29
N ALA A 403 -9.28 21.24 -15.82
CA ALA A 403 -10.52 21.38 -16.57
C ALA A 403 -11.48 22.40 -15.94
N GLY A 404 -11.92 23.40 -16.74
CA GLY A 404 -12.93 24.39 -16.34
C GLY A 404 -12.52 25.29 -15.17
N GLY A 405 -13.51 25.65 -14.34
CA GLY A 405 -13.35 26.55 -13.20
C GLY A 405 -13.68 28.00 -13.52
N ARG A 406 -13.28 28.90 -12.62
CA ARG A 406 -13.42 30.35 -12.79
C ARG A 406 -12.07 31.05 -12.80
N ASN A 407 -11.96 32.12 -13.58
CA ASN A 407 -10.78 32.98 -13.57
C ASN A 407 -10.88 34.11 -12.54
N GLU A 408 -9.87 34.98 -12.50
CA GLU A 408 -9.78 36.14 -11.60
C GLU A 408 -10.92 37.16 -11.80
N LEU A 409 -11.54 37.16 -12.98
CA LEU A 409 -12.72 37.97 -13.31
C LEU A 409 -14.04 37.25 -13.01
N ARG A 410 -13.98 36.09 -12.33
CA ARG A 410 -15.12 35.19 -12.03
C ARG A 410 -15.83 34.64 -13.29
N GLN A 411 -15.20 34.70 -14.45
CA GLN A 411 -15.74 34.14 -15.67
C GLN A 411 -15.58 32.62 -15.63
N VAL A 412 -16.67 31.91 -15.91
CA VAL A 412 -16.66 30.45 -16.01
C VAL A 412 -15.94 30.03 -17.29
N LEU A 413 -14.95 29.15 -17.16
CA LEU A 413 -14.07 28.76 -18.25
C LEU A 413 -14.55 27.46 -18.93
N PRO A 414 -14.52 27.38 -20.26
CA PRO A 414 -14.64 26.10 -20.99
C PRO A 414 -13.27 25.42 -21.19
N THR A 415 -12.18 26.18 -21.03
CA THR A 415 -10.84 25.73 -21.42
C THR A 415 -10.33 24.58 -20.56
N VAL A 416 -9.57 23.68 -21.18
CA VAL A 416 -8.85 22.59 -20.52
C VAL A 416 -7.37 22.70 -20.87
N GLU A 417 -6.51 22.53 -19.88
CA GLU A 417 -5.07 22.63 -20.03
C GLU A 417 -4.37 21.36 -19.58
N ARG A 418 -3.30 20.99 -20.28
CA ARG A 418 -2.46 19.85 -20.00
C ARG A 418 -1.04 20.29 -19.65
N TYR A 419 -0.54 19.88 -18.50
CA TYR A 419 0.84 20.06 -18.04
C TYR A 419 1.71 18.88 -18.45
N CYS A 420 2.86 19.17 -19.07
CA CYS A 420 3.90 18.19 -19.36
C CYS A 420 5.08 18.37 -18.38
N PRO A 421 5.31 17.44 -17.45
CA PRO A 421 6.42 17.48 -16.49
C PRO A 421 7.79 17.57 -17.17
N LYS A 422 8.04 16.75 -18.21
CA LYS A 422 9.30 16.74 -18.99
C LYS A 422 9.66 18.10 -19.59
N LYS A 423 8.66 18.93 -19.94
CA LYS A 423 8.86 20.25 -20.57
C LYS A 423 8.58 21.41 -19.61
N ASN A 424 8.14 21.13 -18.38
CA ASN A 424 7.62 22.09 -17.43
C ASN A 424 6.70 23.13 -18.11
N LYS A 425 5.64 22.67 -18.80
CA LYS A 425 4.82 23.55 -19.64
C LYS A 425 3.36 23.12 -19.72
N TRP A 426 2.47 24.10 -19.63
CA TRP A 426 1.03 23.95 -19.88
C TRP A 426 0.66 24.25 -21.34
N THR A 427 -0.23 23.44 -21.90
CA THR A 427 -0.76 23.54 -23.27
C THR A 427 -2.27 23.38 -23.26
N PHE A 428 -2.99 24.08 -24.14
CA PHE A 428 -4.43 23.87 -24.27
C PHE A 428 -4.73 22.55 -24.96
N VAL A 429 -5.79 21.88 -24.52
CA VAL A 429 -6.37 20.70 -25.15
C VAL A 429 -7.86 20.95 -25.41
N GLN A 430 -8.61 19.95 -25.83
CA GLN A 430 -10.02 20.10 -26.18
C GLN A 430 -10.82 20.67 -25.01
N SER A 431 -11.45 21.81 -25.28
CA SER A 431 -12.29 22.54 -24.33
C SER A 431 -13.68 21.91 -24.23
N PHE A 432 -14.39 22.22 -23.15
CA PHE A 432 -15.82 21.92 -23.04
C PHE A 432 -16.62 22.65 -24.13
N ASP A 433 -17.73 22.05 -24.52
CA ASP A 433 -18.75 22.68 -25.38
C ASP A 433 -19.41 23.89 -24.69
N ARG A 434 -19.53 23.82 -23.36
CA ARG A 434 -20.08 24.88 -22.50
C ARG A 434 -19.19 25.04 -21.27
N SER A 435 -18.94 26.29 -20.90
CA SER A 435 -18.16 26.64 -19.70
C SER A 435 -18.73 25.99 -18.44
N LEU A 436 -17.86 25.50 -17.55
CA LEU A 436 -18.27 24.78 -16.35
C LEU A 436 -17.35 25.09 -15.15
N SER A 437 -17.93 25.38 -13.98
CA SER A 437 -17.22 25.52 -12.70
C SER A 437 -17.96 24.81 -11.57
N CYS A 438 -17.32 24.63 -10.41
CA CYS A 438 -17.92 24.01 -9.23
C CYS A 438 -18.46 22.59 -9.50
N HIS A 439 -17.93 21.93 -10.53
CA HIS A 439 -18.18 20.54 -10.88
C HIS A 439 -17.22 19.65 -10.07
N ALA A 440 -17.53 18.37 -9.99
CA ALA A 440 -16.61 17.38 -9.46
C ALA A 440 -15.95 16.62 -10.60
N GLY A 441 -14.79 16.05 -10.31
CA GLY A 441 -14.09 15.21 -11.25
C GLY A 441 -13.13 14.26 -10.56
N TYR A 442 -12.83 13.16 -11.24
CA TYR A 442 -11.95 12.11 -10.75
C TYR A 442 -11.36 11.34 -11.91
N VAL A 443 -10.16 10.80 -11.74
CA VAL A 443 -9.52 9.95 -12.75
C VAL A 443 -9.87 8.49 -12.47
N ALA A 444 -10.42 7.81 -13.46
CA ALA A 444 -10.73 6.38 -13.42
C ALA A 444 -10.44 5.75 -14.77
N ASP A 445 -9.78 4.58 -14.77
CA ASP A 445 -9.34 3.88 -15.98
C ASP A 445 -8.49 4.73 -16.94
N GLY A 446 -7.65 5.62 -16.39
CA GLY A 446 -6.83 6.54 -17.18
C GLY A 446 -7.63 7.66 -17.88
N LEU A 447 -8.91 7.82 -17.56
CA LEU A 447 -9.79 8.84 -18.13
C LEU A 447 -10.24 9.85 -17.06
N LEU A 448 -10.44 11.10 -17.49
CA LEU A 448 -10.89 12.18 -16.61
C LEU A 448 -12.41 12.31 -16.70
N TRP A 449 -13.09 11.95 -15.62
CA TRP A 449 -14.54 12.07 -15.50
C TRP A 449 -14.89 13.38 -14.85
N ILE A 450 -15.95 14.04 -15.34
CA ILE A 450 -16.47 15.32 -14.85
C ILE A 450 -17.98 15.23 -14.70
N SER A 451 -18.49 15.64 -13.54
CA SER A 451 -19.92 15.59 -13.23
C SER A 451 -20.46 16.91 -12.66
N GLY A 452 -21.68 17.25 -13.07
CA GLY A 452 -22.44 18.38 -12.53
C GLY A 452 -21.80 19.74 -12.78
N GLY A 453 -21.88 20.64 -11.81
CA GLY A 453 -21.36 22.00 -11.88
C GLY A 453 -22.36 23.04 -12.36
N VAL A 454 -21.86 24.26 -12.58
CA VAL A 454 -22.64 25.43 -12.99
C VAL A 454 -22.03 26.08 -14.23
N THR A 455 -22.90 26.50 -15.15
CA THR A 455 -22.50 27.22 -16.37
C THR A 455 -22.34 28.72 -16.13
N ASN A 456 -21.81 29.45 -17.12
CA ASN A 456 -21.77 30.92 -17.10
C ASN A 456 -23.16 31.58 -17.00
N THR A 457 -24.23 30.87 -17.39
CA THR A 457 -25.63 31.30 -17.25
C THR A 457 -26.26 30.94 -15.90
N ALA A 458 -25.44 30.55 -14.91
CA ALA A 458 -25.86 30.13 -13.57
C ALA A 458 -26.78 28.89 -13.53
N GLN A 459 -26.78 28.05 -14.59
CA GLN A 459 -27.59 26.84 -14.63
C GLN A 459 -26.83 25.65 -14.03
N TYR A 460 -27.43 25.02 -13.02
CA TYR A 460 -26.89 23.81 -12.39
C TYR A 460 -27.07 22.63 -13.36
N GLN A 461 -26.06 21.77 -13.41
CA GLN A 461 -25.98 20.68 -14.37
C GLN A 461 -26.05 19.33 -13.66
N ASN A 462 -26.56 18.32 -14.37
CA ASN A 462 -26.46 16.90 -14.02
C ASN A 462 -25.66 16.10 -15.06
N ARG A 463 -24.99 16.76 -16.02
CA ARG A 463 -24.22 16.09 -17.06
C ARG A 463 -23.06 15.28 -16.48
N LEU A 464 -22.81 14.12 -17.05
CA LEU A 464 -21.59 13.33 -16.88
C LEU A 464 -20.81 13.33 -18.19
N MET A 465 -19.53 13.68 -18.13
CA MET A 465 -18.65 13.69 -19.29
C MET A 465 -17.34 12.99 -18.95
N VAL A 466 -16.74 12.33 -19.94
CA VAL A 466 -15.42 11.71 -19.82
C VAL A 466 -14.50 12.24 -20.92
N TYR A 467 -13.27 12.57 -20.56
CA TYR A 467 -12.25 13.01 -21.50
C TYR A 467 -11.33 11.85 -21.86
N GLU A 468 -11.22 11.59 -23.16
CA GLU A 468 -10.27 10.62 -23.72
C GLU A 468 -9.01 11.34 -24.19
N PRO A 469 -7.86 11.19 -23.50
CA PRO A 469 -6.64 11.93 -23.83
C PRO A 469 -6.07 11.56 -25.21
N ASN A 470 -6.22 10.30 -25.63
CA ASN A 470 -5.73 9.81 -26.92
C ASN A 470 -6.46 10.42 -28.11
N GLN A 471 -7.78 10.63 -27.97
CA GLN A 471 -8.59 11.25 -29.02
C GLN A 471 -8.69 12.77 -28.89
N ASN A 472 -8.28 13.32 -27.74
CA ASN A 472 -8.47 14.72 -27.38
C ASN A 472 -9.95 15.13 -27.54
N LYS A 473 -10.86 14.37 -26.92
CA LYS A 473 -12.31 14.57 -27.04
C LYS A 473 -13.03 14.33 -25.72
N TRP A 474 -14.15 15.03 -25.55
CA TRP A 474 -15.11 14.81 -24.49
C TRP A 474 -16.27 13.96 -25.00
N ILE A 475 -16.65 12.95 -24.24
CA ILE A 475 -17.76 12.04 -24.52
C ILE A 475 -18.81 12.21 -23.43
N SER A 476 -20.06 12.43 -23.83
CA SER A 476 -21.18 12.47 -22.89
C SER A 476 -21.63 11.06 -22.49
N ARG A 477 -21.98 10.91 -21.21
CA ARG A 477 -22.48 9.68 -20.61
C ARG A 477 -23.84 9.91 -19.97
N SER A 478 -24.47 8.85 -19.47
CA SER A 478 -25.76 8.96 -18.78
C SER A 478 -25.70 10.03 -17.68
N PRO A 479 -26.65 10.98 -17.66
CA PRO A 479 -26.62 12.08 -16.71
C PRO A 479 -26.92 11.59 -15.28
N MET A 480 -26.40 12.30 -14.29
CA MET A 480 -26.68 12.07 -12.87
C MET A 480 -28.19 12.15 -12.59
N LEU A 481 -28.63 11.39 -11.58
CA LEU A 481 -30.01 11.36 -11.10
C LEU A 481 -30.52 12.72 -10.61
N GLN A 482 -29.61 13.58 -10.15
CA GLN A 482 -29.91 14.94 -9.70
C GLN A 482 -28.77 15.89 -10.06
N ARG A 483 -29.08 17.19 -10.19
CA ARG A 483 -28.06 18.22 -10.47
C ARG A 483 -27.26 18.47 -9.20
N ARG A 484 -25.98 18.79 -9.33
CA ARG A 484 -25.13 19.09 -8.17
C ARG A 484 -24.06 20.11 -8.49
N VAL A 485 -23.75 20.95 -7.50
CA VAL A 485 -22.59 21.86 -7.48
C VAL A 485 -21.82 21.70 -6.17
N TYR A 486 -20.52 21.95 -6.20
CA TYR A 486 -19.63 21.84 -5.02
C TYR A 486 -19.65 20.46 -4.34
N HIS A 487 -20.08 19.42 -5.08
CA HIS A 487 -19.99 18.03 -4.65
C HIS A 487 -18.58 17.48 -4.87
N SER A 488 -18.33 16.29 -4.33
CA SER A 488 -17.12 15.53 -4.57
C SER A 488 -17.45 14.31 -5.42
N MET A 489 -16.44 13.80 -6.15
CA MET A 489 -16.53 12.55 -6.89
C MET A 489 -15.30 11.71 -6.59
N ALA A 490 -15.49 10.40 -6.50
CA ALA A 490 -14.45 9.42 -6.27
C ALA A 490 -14.72 8.17 -7.12
N ALA A 491 -13.68 7.39 -7.43
CA ALA A 491 -13.82 6.13 -8.14
C ALA A 491 -13.30 4.97 -7.28
N VAL A 492 -14.11 3.92 -7.14
CA VAL A 492 -13.74 2.66 -6.47
C VAL A 492 -14.34 1.51 -7.27
N GLN A 493 -13.57 0.46 -7.53
CA GLN A 493 -14.04 -0.76 -8.22
C GLN A 493 -14.85 -0.48 -9.51
N ARG A 494 -14.32 0.38 -10.41
CA ARG A 494 -14.98 0.79 -11.67
C ARG A 494 -16.37 1.45 -11.51
N LYS A 495 -16.68 1.93 -10.31
CA LYS A 495 -17.86 2.76 -10.04
C LYS A 495 -17.43 4.17 -9.66
N LEU A 496 -18.13 5.17 -10.19
CA LEU A 496 -17.99 6.56 -9.74
C LEU A 496 -19.02 6.84 -8.66
N TYR A 497 -18.60 7.42 -7.55
CA TYR A 497 -19.46 7.83 -6.46
C TYR A 497 -19.54 9.34 -6.41
N VAL A 498 -20.75 9.89 -6.37
CA VAL A 498 -21.01 11.33 -6.25
C VAL A 498 -21.58 11.63 -4.87
N LEU A 499 -20.88 12.51 -4.15
CA LEU A 499 -20.97 12.67 -2.70
C LEU A 499 -21.15 14.15 -2.36
N GLY A 500 -22.12 14.47 -1.48
CA GLY A 500 -22.30 15.82 -0.98
C GLY A 500 -22.75 16.83 -2.05
N GLY A 501 -22.40 18.09 -1.80
CA GLY A 501 -22.71 19.25 -2.65
C GLY A 501 -24.09 19.85 -2.39
N ASN A 502 -24.49 20.75 -3.29
CA ASN A 502 -25.77 21.43 -3.22
C ASN A 502 -26.57 21.25 -4.53
N ASP A 503 -27.89 21.29 -4.41
CA ASP A 503 -28.83 21.51 -5.52
C ASP A 503 -29.76 22.69 -5.17
N LEU A 504 -30.68 23.01 -6.07
CA LEU A 504 -31.77 23.96 -5.87
C LEU A 504 -33.09 23.20 -5.75
N ASP A 505 -33.89 23.55 -4.75
CA ASP A 505 -35.26 23.06 -4.62
C ASP A 505 -36.22 23.77 -5.62
N TYR A 506 -37.52 23.49 -5.50
CA TYR A 506 -38.55 24.07 -6.37
C TYR A 506 -38.72 25.59 -6.21
N ASN A 507 -38.26 26.16 -5.08
CA ASN A 507 -38.26 27.60 -4.81
C ASN A 507 -36.95 28.28 -5.24
N ASN A 508 -36.00 27.53 -5.80
CA ASN A 508 -34.62 27.96 -6.03
C ASN A 508 -33.81 28.23 -4.75
N ASP A 509 -34.21 27.64 -3.62
CA ASP A 509 -33.42 27.65 -2.40
C ASP A 509 -32.34 26.57 -2.44
N ARG A 510 -31.17 26.89 -1.87
CA ARG A 510 -30.03 25.95 -1.83
C ARG A 510 -30.29 24.85 -0.82
N ILE A 511 -30.15 23.61 -1.25
CA ILE A 511 -30.28 22.43 -0.39
C ILE A 511 -28.98 21.61 -0.41
N LEU A 512 -28.58 21.11 0.75
CA LEU A 512 -27.45 20.18 0.85
C LEU A 512 -27.89 18.76 0.48
N VAL A 513 -27.08 18.11 -0.35
CA VAL A 513 -27.37 16.76 -0.83
C VAL A 513 -26.61 15.73 0.00
N ARG A 514 -27.33 14.91 0.76
CA ARG A 514 -26.74 13.83 1.59
C ARG A 514 -26.68 12.48 0.89
N HIS A 515 -27.57 12.27 -0.07
CA HIS A 515 -27.65 11.00 -0.79
C HIS A 515 -26.44 10.79 -1.68
N ILE A 516 -26.03 9.53 -1.76
CA ILE A 516 -24.90 9.09 -2.55
C ILE A 516 -25.44 8.39 -3.78
N ASP A 517 -24.96 8.79 -4.95
CA ASP A 517 -25.28 8.14 -6.21
C ASP A 517 -24.01 7.47 -6.73
N SER A 518 -24.14 6.22 -7.16
CA SER A 518 -23.07 5.46 -7.80
C SER A 518 -23.36 5.31 -9.29
N TYR A 519 -22.33 5.38 -10.12
CA TYR A 519 -22.40 5.18 -11.56
C TYR A 519 -21.53 4.01 -11.94
N ASN A 520 -22.10 3.02 -12.61
CA ASN A 520 -21.36 1.89 -13.14
C ASN A 520 -20.81 2.26 -14.54
N ILE A 521 -19.48 2.28 -14.66
CA ILE A 521 -18.78 2.67 -15.90
C ILE A 521 -19.08 1.70 -17.05
N ASP A 522 -19.27 0.42 -16.76
CA ASP A 522 -19.47 -0.63 -17.76
C ASP A 522 -20.90 -0.62 -18.33
N THR A 523 -21.90 -0.36 -17.49
CA THR A 523 -23.31 -0.39 -17.90
C THR A 523 -23.87 0.99 -18.27
N ASP A 524 -23.12 2.06 -18.03
CA ASP A 524 -23.55 3.45 -18.23
C ASP A 524 -24.85 3.78 -17.46
N GLN A 525 -24.97 3.31 -16.22
CA GLN A 525 -26.16 3.47 -15.38
C GLN A 525 -25.84 4.06 -14.01
N TRP A 526 -26.76 4.90 -13.53
CA TRP A 526 -26.74 5.45 -12.18
C TRP A 526 -27.66 4.69 -11.24
N THR A 527 -27.19 4.45 -10.02
CA THR A 527 -27.94 3.81 -8.94
C THR A 527 -27.79 4.64 -7.65
N ARG A 528 -28.92 4.99 -7.04
CA ARG A 528 -28.97 5.60 -5.70
C ARG A 528 -28.52 4.57 -4.66
N CYS A 529 -27.48 4.87 -3.89
CA CYS A 529 -27.03 4.02 -2.80
C CYS A 529 -28.09 3.97 -1.68
N ASN A 530 -28.16 2.86 -0.95
CA ASN A 530 -29.08 2.68 0.19
C ASN A 530 -28.57 3.36 1.48
N PHE A 531 -27.33 3.85 1.50
CA PHE A 531 -26.73 4.65 2.56
C PHE A 531 -26.55 6.11 2.12
N SER A 532 -26.22 7.00 3.07
CA SER A 532 -26.07 8.44 2.82
C SER A 532 -25.05 9.04 3.78
N LEU A 533 -24.54 10.23 3.44
CA LEU A 533 -23.63 10.96 4.32
C LEU A 533 -24.29 11.26 5.67
N LEU A 534 -23.51 11.16 6.76
CA LEU A 534 -23.94 11.44 8.14
C LEU A 534 -24.26 12.92 8.33
N THR A 535 -23.56 13.80 7.63
CA THR A 535 -23.86 15.23 7.55
C THR A 535 -23.77 15.73 6.11
N GLY A 536 -24.63 16.69 5.76
CA GLY A 536 -24.59 17.35 4.46
C GLY A 536 -23.42 18.33 4.43
N GLN A 537 -22.57 18.21 3.40
CA GLN A 537 -21.42 19.09 3.22
C GLN A 537 -21.13 19.35 1.76
N ASN A 538 -20.58 20.52 1.47
CA ASN A 538 -20.05 20.89 0.17
C ASN A 538 -18.59 21.36 0.31
N GLU A 539 -17.90 21.58 -0.81
CA GLU A 539 -16.52 22.10 -0.83
C GLU A 539 -15.52 21.25 -0.01
N SER A 540 -15.80 19.96 0.11
CA SER A 540 -14.94 18.98 0.79
C SER A 540 -13.77 18.53 -0.09
N GLY A 541 -12.65 18.23 0.56
CA GLY A 541 -11.60 17.42 -0.07
C GLY A 541 -12.07 15.98 -0.21
N VAL A 542 -11.53 15.26 -1.20
CA VAL A 542 -11.84 13.85 -1.41
C VAL A 542 -10.56 13.07 -1.72
N ALA A 543 -10.41 11.93 -1.07
CA ALA A 543 -9.30 11.01 -1.31
C ALA A 543 -9.81 9.56 -1.21
N VAL A 544 -9.15 8.63 -1.91
CA VAL A 544 -9.52 7.21 -1.94
C VAL A 544 -8.31 6.37 -1.55
N HIS A 545 -8.52 5.38 -0.68
CA HIS A 545 -7.52 4.40 -0.30
C HIS A 545 -8.18 3.13 0.24
N ASN A 546 -7.66 1.94 -0.10
CA ASN A 546 -8.17 0.64 0.33
C ASN A 546 -9.70 0.52 0.27
N GLU A 547 -10.28 0.85 -0.89
CA GLU A 547 -11.73 0.77 -1.15
C GLU A 547 -12.59 1.63 -0.21
N ARG A 548 -11.99 2.66 0.39
CA ARG A 548 -12.65 3.67 1.21
C ARG A 548 -12.52 5.04 0.60
N ILE A 549 -13.59 5.82 0.67
CA ILE A 549 -13.64 7.20 0.21
C ILE A 549 -13.67 8.12 1.42
N TYR A 550 -12.69 9.01 1.52
CA TYR A 550 -12.52 9.96 2.61
C TYR A 550 -13.02 11.34 2.14
N LEU A 551 -14.14 11.79 2.71
CA LEU A 551 -14.66 13.14 2.54
C LEU A 551 -14.15 14.03 3.67
N VAL A 552 -13.25 14.95 3.33
CA VAL A 552 -12.45 15.71 4.30
C VAL A 552 -12.95 17.14 4.42
N GLY A 553 -13.42 17.53 5.60
CA GLY A 553 -13.90 18.88 5.90
C GLY A 553 -15.08 19.29 5.01
N GLY A 554 -15.11 20.56 4.63
CA GLY A 554 -16.15 21.15 3.82
C GLY A 554 -16.92 22.24 4.57
N TYR A 555 -18.05 22.64 4.02
CA TYR A 555 -18.87 23.70 4.55
C TYR A 555 -20.34 23.26 4.66
N SER A 556 -20.96 23.62 5.78
CA SER A 556 -22.38 23.39 6.02
C SER A 556 -23.12 24.72 5.87
N ILE A 557 -24.02 24.80 4.88
CA ILE A 557 -24.84 26.00 4.66
C ILE A 557 -25.89 26.19 5.77
N TRP A 558 -26.24 25.13 6.50
CA TRP A 558 -27.22 25.18 7.60
C TRP A 558 -26.64 25.83 8.85
N THR A 559 -25.41 25.45 9.20
CA THR A 559 -24.70 26.01 10.35
C THR A 559 -23.92 27.26 9.98
N ASN A 560 -23.72 27.52 8.68
CA ASN A 560 -22.90 28.60 8.15
C ASN A 560 -21.42 28.52 8.63
N GLU A 561 -20.93 27.30 8.86
CA GLU A 561 -19.59 27.03 9.42
C GLU A 561 -18.81 26.01 8.57
N PRO A 562 -17.47 26.13 8.49
CA PRO A 562 -16.60 25.05 8.05
C PRO A 562 -16.69 23.82 8.96
N LEU A 563 -16.39 22.64 8.42
CA LEU A 563 -16.47 21.36 9.14
C LEU A 563 -15.08 20.83 9.47
N ALA A 564 -14.95 20.24 10.66
CA ALA A 564 -13.74 19.56 11.13
C ALA A 564 -13.86 18.02 11.09
N CYS A 565 -14.84 17.47 10.35
CA CYS A 565 -15.05 16.04 10.27
C CYS A 565 -14.40 15.43 9.02
N ILE A 566 -14.07 14.14 9.12
CA ILE A 566 -13.79 13.27 7.99
C ILE A 566 -14.91 12.23 7.97
N GLN A 567 -15.67 12.16 6.87
CA GLN A 567 -16.64 11.10 6.65
C GLN A 567 -15.99 10.02 5.77
N VAL A 568 -15.97 8.79 6.25
CA VAL A 568 -15.41 7.65 5.51
C VAL A 568 -16.55 6.81 4.98
N VAL A 569 -16.57 6.60 3.67
CA VAL A 569 -17.50 5.69 3.00
C VAL A 569 -16.73 4.41 2.69
N ASP A 570 -17.08 3.31 3.35
CA ASP A 570 -16.48 2.00 3.11
C ASP A 570 -17.33 1.22 2.11
N VAL A 571 -16.73 0.88 0.96
CA VAL A 571 -17.36 0.10 -0.11
C VAL A 571 -16.65 -1.23 -0.36
N SER A 572 -15.84 -1.69 0.60
CA SER A 572 -15.02 -2.91 0.45
C SER A 572 -15.82 -4.22 0.46
N ARG A 573 -16.97 -4.25 1.16
CA ARG A 573 -17.79 -5.45 1.32
C ARG A 573 -19.19 -5.23 0.75
N GLU A 574 -19.52 -5.99 -0.30
CA GLU A 574 -20.87 -6.02 -0.84
C GLU A 574 -21.89 -6.36 0.27
N GLY A 575 -22.87 -5.47 0.47
CA GLY A 575 -23.94 -5.64 1.45
C GLY A 575 -23.68 -5.09 2.87
N LYS A 576 -22.49 -4.54 3.14
CA LYS A 576 -22.17 -3.81 4.39
C LYS A 576 -21.54 -2.44 4.12
N GLU A 577 -21.97 -1.78 3.05
CA GLU A 577 -21.54 -0.41 2.76
C GLU A 577 -21.98 0.51 3.91
N GLU A 578 -21.01 1.16 4.56
CA GLU A 578 -21.26 1.99 5.74
C GLU A 578 -20.58 3.34 5.63
N VAL A 579 -21.16 4.33 6.31
CA VAL A 579 -20.58 5.66 6.46
C VAL A 579 -20.35 5.91 7.93
N PHE A 580 -19.11 6.19 8.31
CA PHE A 580 -18.73 6.50 9.68
C PHE A 580 -17.83 7.74 9.72
N TYR A 581 -17.69 8.34 10.91
CA TYR A 581 -16.73 9.41 11.11
C TYR A 581 -15.33 8.82 11.28
N GLY A 582 -14.40 9.28 10.45
CA GLY A 582 -12.97 9.06 10.63
C GLY A 582 -12.40 9.99 11.69
N PRO A 583 -11.06 10.13 11.74
CA PRO A 583 -10.41 11.03 12.68
C PRO A 583 -10.83 12.48 12.48
N THR A 584 -10.96 13.22 13.58
CA THR A 584 -11.26 14.65 13.55
C THR A 584 -10.09 15.41 12.92
N LEU A 585 -10.43 16.39 12.07
CA LEU A 585 -9.44 17.31 11.51
C LEU A 585 -8.85 18.19 12.62
N PRO A 586 -7.58 18.61 12.48
CA PRO A 586 -6.95 19.49 13.45
C PRO A 586 -7.60 20.88 13.49
N PHE A 587 -8.39 21.23 12.47
CA PHE A 587 -9.16 22.46 12.38
C PHE A 587 -10.33 22.28 11.41
N ALA A 588 -11.39 23.08 11.60
CA ALA A 588 -12.49 23.15 10.65
C ALA A 588 -12.05 23.90 9.38
N SER A 589 -12.32 23.35 8.20
CA SER A 589 -11.88 23.93 6.92
C SER A 589 -12.80 23.56 5.75
N ASN A 590 -13.01 24.52 4.85
CA ASN A 590 -13.61 24.29 3.54
C ASN A 590 -12.63 24.66 2.41
N GLY A 591 -12.87 24.11 1.22
CA GLY A 591 -11.95 24.28 0.09
C GLY A 591 -10.56 23.69 0.36
N ILE A 592 -10.49 22.72 1.27
CA ILE A 592 -9.33 21.90 1.59
C ILE A 592 -9.18 20.82 0.52
N ALA A 593 -7.94 20.47 0.19
CA ALA A 593 -7.66 19.35 -0.67
C ALA A 593 -7.14 18.16 0.15
N ALA A 594 -7.40 16.95 -0.34
CA ALA A 594 -6.94 15.72 0.30
C ALA A 594 -6.42 14.74 -0.76
N CYS A 595 -5.43 13.94 -0.41
CA CYS A 595 -4.91 12.86 -1.25
C CYS A 595 -4.22 11.81 -0.39
N PHE A 596 -4.02 10.62 -0.96
CA PHE A 596 -3.10 9.63 -0.40
C PHE A 596 -1.77 9.69 -1.13
N LEU A 597 -0.70 9.63 -0.35
CA LEU A 597 0.68 9.55 -0.80
C LEU A 597 1.42 8.59 0.12
N PRO A 598 2.56 8.02 -0.31
CA PRO A 598 3.45 7.34 0.62
C PRO A 598 3.78 8.24 1.80
N ALA A 599 3.94 7.64 2.98
CA ALA A 599 4.33 8.39 4.15
C ALA A 599 5.67 9.13 3.88
N PRO A 600 5.86 10.29 4.51
CA PRO A 600 7.05 11.09 4.25
C PRO A 600 8.32 10.31 4.57
N TYR A 601 9.30 10.30 3.66
CA TYR A 601 10.46 9.41 3.75
C TYR A 601 11.24 9.57 5.06
N PHE A 602 11.37 10.80 5.54
CA PHE A 602 12.06 11.17 6.79
C PHE A 602 11.30 10.81 8.07
N THR A 603 10.06 10.33 7.98
CA THR A 603 9.31 9.79 9.12
C THR A 603 9.67 8.33 9.39
N CYS A 604 10.46 7.71 8.50
CA CYS A 604 11.14 6.47 8.83
C CYS A 604 12.07 6.73 10.04
N PRO A 605 11.97 5.93 11.12
CA PRO A 605 12.62 6.19 12.41
C PRO A 605 14.13 6.48 12.35
N ASN A 606 14.80 6.08 11.26
CA ASN A 606 16.25 6.14 11.10
C ASN A 606 16.74 7.15 10.05
N LEU A 607 15.85 7.91 9.40
CA LEU A 607 16.18 8.99 8.47
C LEU A 607 16.13 10.39 9.11
N GLN A 608 15.93 10.46 10.43
CA GLN A 608 16.06 11.70 11.20
C GLN A 608 17.52 12.12 11.35
N THR A 609 18.18 12.50 10.27
CA THR A 609 19.45 13.24 10.32
C THR A 609 19.46 14.38 9.30
N LEU A 610 19.72 15.58 9.84
CA LEU A 610 20.03 16.87 9.19
C LEU A 610 18.85 17.65 8.59
N GLN A 611 17.94 18.11 9.44
CA GLN A 611 17.42 19.47 9.25
C GLN A 611 18.59 20.44 9.43
N VAL A 612 19.16 20.93 8.32
CA VAL A 612 20.07 22.09 8.34
C VAL A 612 19.20 23.35 8.46
N PRO A 613 19.25 24.12 9.56
CA PRO A 613 18.62 25.43 9.59
C PRO A 613 19.56 26.43 8.91
N HIS A 614 19.34 26.72 7.63
CA HIS A 614 19.88 27.93 7.03
C HIS A 614 19.00 29.13 7.36
N HIS A 615 19.10 29.60 8.60
CA HIS A 615 18.91 31.01 8.89
C HIS A 615 20.25 31.58 9.36
N ARG A 616 20.92 32.26 8.43
CA ARG A 616 22.05 33.12 8.71
C ARG A 616 21.64 34.16 9.76
N ILE A 617 22.35 34.13 10.88
CA ILE A 617 22.50 35.25 11.79
C ILE A 617 23.08 36.41 10.97
N GLY A 618 22.31 37.49 10.84
CA GLY A 618 22.82 38.79 10.46
C GLY A 618 22.94 39.65 11.71
N THR A 619 24.16 39.75 12.24
CA THR A 619 24.60 40.86 13.08
C THR A 619 24.97 42.03 12.18
N ILE A 620 24.28 43.18 12.34
CA ILE A 620 24.78 44.45 12.89
C ILE A 620 23.53 45.22 13.34
#